data_AF-A0A1A8HR52-F1
#
_entry.id   AF-A0A1A8HR52-F1
#
_cell.length_a   1.000
_cell.length_b   1.000
_cell.length_c   1.000
_cell.angle_alpha   90.00
_cell.angle_beta   90.00
_cell.angle_gamma   90.00
#
_symmetry.space_group_name_H-M   'P 1'
#
loop_
_entity.id
_entity.type
_entity.pdbx_description
1 polymer ?
#
loop_
_entity_poly.entity_id
_entity_poly.type
_entity_poly.pdbx_seq_one_letter_code
_entity_poly.pdbx_strand_id
1 'polypeptide(L)'
;GGGGGGSAGSGGSEASSSPALSFEDLQTQRVMANIRERQRTQSLNEAFTSLRKIIPTLPSDKLSKIQTLKLAARYIDFLCQVLQSDELDARGSSCNYVAHDRLSYAFSVWRMGGAWSLSTTSH
;
A
#
# COMPACT_ATOMS: atom_id res chain seq x y z
N GLY A 1 78.48 -16.21 -40.35
CA GLY A 1 77.51 -15.10 -40.25
C GLY A 1 76.46 -15.49 -39.23
N GLY A 2 75.89 -14.65 -38.41
CA GLY A 2 75.85 -13.19 -38.38
C GLY A 2 74.43 -12.72 -38.05
N GLY A 3 74.21 -12.23 -36.82
CA GLY A 3 73.37 -11.07 -36.46
C GLY A 3 71.83 -11.06 -36.61
N GLY A 4 71.20 -10.42 -35.61
CA GLY A 4 69.90 -9.71 -35.69
C GLY A 4 68.73 -10.46 -35.05
N GLY A 5 67.83 -9.89 -34.24
CA GLY A 5 67.54 -8.52 -33.82
C GLY A 5 66.18 -8.58 -33.09
N GLY A 6 65.99 -7.80 -32.02
CA GLY A 6 64.82 -7.90 -31.15
C GLY A 6 63.55 -7.21 -31.65
N SER A 7 62.45 -7.39 -30.91
CA SER A 7 61.53 -6.31 -30.53
C SER A 7 60.51 -6.79 -29.51
N ALA A 8 60.38 -5.99 -28.45
CA ALA A 8 59.33 -6.05 -27.46
C ALA A 8 57.98 -5.70 -28.10
N GLY A 9 56.93 -6.38 -27.69
CA GLY A 9 55.54 -6.03 -27.99
C GLY A 9 54.73 -6.17 -26.71
N SER A 10 54.62 -5.06 -25.99
CA SER A 10 53.81 -4.91 -24.77
C SER A 10 52.35 -5.25 -25.09
N GLY A 11 51.86 -6.39 -24.58
CA GLY A 11 50.44 -6.69 -24.54
C GLY A 11 49.77 -5.77 -23.53
N GLY A 12 49.16 -4.69 -24.03
CA GLY A 12 48.50 -3.68 -23.24
C GLY A 12 47.40 -4.27 -22.38
N SER A 13 47.40 -3.89 -21.11
CA SER A 13 46.24 -3.96 -20.23
C SER A 13 45.12 -3.13 -20.87
N GLU A 14 44.16 -3.78 -21.53
CA GLU A 14 42.88 -3.16 -21.84
C GLU A 14 42.16 -2.93 -20.51
N ALA A 15 42.45 -1.77 -19.91
CA ALA A 15 41.60 -1.18 -18.92
C ALA A 15 40.21 -1.08 -19.53
N SER A 16 39.30 -1.91 -19.04
CA SER A 16 37.87 -1.88 -19.29
C SER A 16 37.35 -0.49 -18.96
N SER A 17 37.39 0.40 -19.95
CA SER A 17 36.80 1.71 -19.88
C SER A 17 35.29 1.48 -19.93
N SER A 18 34.65 1.46 -18.76
CA SER A 18 33.20 1.58 -18.69
C SER A 18 32.81 2.82 -19.49
N PRO A 19 32.01 2.71 -20.57
CA PRO A 19 31.61 3.89 -21.31
C PRO A 19 30.79 4.76 -20.36
N ALA A 20 31.26 5.97 -20.10
CA ALA A 20 30.48 6.96 -19.38
C ALA A 20 29.15 7.10 -20.13
N LEU A 21 28.05 6.73 -19.47
CA LEU A 21 26.70 6.84 -20.05
C LEU A 21 26.50 8.26 -20.58
N SER A 22 25.98 8.39 -21.79
CA SER A 22 25.76 9.72 -22.36
C SER A 22 24.75 10.48 -21.47
N PHE A 23 24.82 11.81 -21.49
CA PHE A 23 23.87 12.64 -20.75
C PHE A 23 22.40 12.31 -21.10
N GLU A 24 22.14 11.98 -22.36
CA GLU A 24 20.85 11.49 -22.85
C GLU A 24 20.43 10.14 -22.24
N ASP A 25 21.36 9.20 -22.08
CA ASP A 25 21.08 7.90 -21.45
C ASP A 25 20.74 8.07 -19.96
N LEU A 26 21.48 8.94 -19.25
CA LEU A 26 21.21 9.30 -17.86
C LEU A 26 19.83 9.94 -17.71
N GLN A 27 19.46 10.83 -18.64
CA GLN A 27 18.17 11.50 -18.62
C GLN A 27 17.03 10.53 -18.91
N THR A 28 17.22 9.63 -19.89
CA THR A 28 16.28 8.55 -20.19
C THR A 28 16.09 7.61 -18.99
N GLN A 29 17.16 7.22 -18.32
CA GLN A 29 17.10 6.38 -17.12
C GLN A 29 16.31 7.05 -15.99
N ARG A 30 16.51 8.36 -15.78
CA ARG A 30 15.74 9.14 -14.79
C ARG A 30 14.25 9.18 -15.13
N VAL A 31 13.90 9.40 -16.40
CA VAL A 31 12.51 9.38 -16.87
C VAL A 31 11.88 8.01 -16.63
N MET A 32 12.57 6.92 -17.01
CA MET A 32 12.11 5.56 -16.78
C MET A 32 11.93 5.25 -15.29
N ALA A 33 12.84 5.71 -14.43
CA ALA A 33 12.71 5.56 -12.98
C ALA A 33 11.47 6.29 -12.43
N ASN A 34 11.24 7.53 -12.88
CA ASN A 34 10.05 8.29 -12.49
C ASN A 34 8.75 7.63 -12.95
N ILE A 35 8.73 7.06 -14.17
CA ILE A 35 7.56 6.32 -14.68
C ILE A 35 7.27 5.11 -13.78
N ARG A 36 8.30 4.33 -13.43
CA ARG A 36 8.14 3.16 -12.55
C ARG A 36 7.61 3.54 -11.16
N GLU A 37 8.13 4.62 -10.56
CA GLU A 37 7.65 5.06 -9.24
C GLU A 37 6.21 5.58 -9.31
N ARG A 38 5.84 6.25 -10.41
CA ARG A 38 4.45 6.67 -10.64
C ARG A 38 3.52 5.46 -10.73
N GLN A 39 3.91 4.42 -11.47
CA GLN A 39 3.14 3.18 -11.58
C GLN A 39 3.01 2.46 -10.22
N ARG A 40 4.10 2.40 -9.44
CA ARG A 40 4.08 1.86 -8.08
C ARG A 40 3.08 2.60 -7.19
N THR A 41 3.14 3.93 -7.22
CA THR A 41 2.23 4.78 -6.44
C THR A 41 0.78 4.66 -6.91
N GLN A 42 0.55 4.52 -8.21
CA GLN A 42 -0.78 4.29 -8.78
C GLN A 42 -1.38 2.99 -8.26
N SER A 43 -0.64 1.88 -8.32
CA SER A 43 -1.07 0.59 -7.80
C SER A 43 -1.43 0.66 -6.31
N LEU A 44 -0.64 1.38 -5.50
CA LEU A 44 -0.95 1.63 -4.09
C LEU A 44 -2.27 2.40 -3.91
N ASN A 45 -2.53 3.42 -4.72
CA ASN A 45 -3.77 4.20 -4.65
C ASN A 45 -4.99 3.39 -5.09
N GLU A 46 -4.83 2.49 -6.06
CA GLU A 46 -5.86 1.52 -6.47
C GLU A 46 -6.21 0.57 -5.32
N ALA A 47 -5.21 0.02 -4.63
CA ALA A 47 -5.42 -0.80 -3.43
C ALA A 47 -6.17 -0.02 -2.32
N PHE A 48 -5.81 1.24 -2.06
CA PHE A 48 -6.55 2.10 -1.13
C PHE A 48 -8.00 2.34 -1.56
N THR A 49 -8.26 2.44 -2.86
CA THR A 49 -9.62 2.61 -3.39
C THR A 49 -10.44 1.34 -3.20
N SER A 50 -9.86 0.17 -3.48
CA SER A 50 -10.49 -1.13 -3.22
C SER A 50 -10.79 -1.33 -1.73
N LEU A 51 -9.86 -0.94 -0.85
CA LEU A 51 -10.07 -0.97 0.60
C LEU A 51 -11.25 -0.09 1.01
N ARG A 52 -11.39 1.13 0.46
CA ARG A 52 -12.53 2.01 0.79
C ARG A 52 -13.89 1.42 0.39
N LYS A 53 -13.94 0.64 -0.69
CA LYS A 53 -15.20 0.04 -1.18
C LYS A 53 -15.80 -0.98 -0.20
N ILE A 54 -14.95 -1.65 0.59
CA ILE A 54 -15.38 -2.71 1.52
C ILE A 54 -15.60 -2.21 2.95
N ILE A 55 -15.18 -0.98 3.26
CA ILE A 55 -15.40 -0.37 4.57
C ILE A 55 -16.78 0.29 4.57
N PRO A 56 -17.68 -0.02 5.53
CA PRO A 56 -18.96 0.66 5.60
C PRO A 56 -18.79 2.14 5.98
N THR A 57 -19.21 3.02 5.08
CA THR A 57 -19.09 4.48 5.22
C THR A 57 -20.43 5.17 4.97
N LEU A 58 -20.60 6.37 5.53
CA LEU A 58 -21.72 7.25 5.20
C LEU A 58 -21.45 7.98 3.87
N PRO A 59 -22.50 8.38 3.12
CA PRO A 59 -22.33 9.16 1.89
C PRO A 59 -21.53 10.46 2.04
N SER A 60 -21.49 11.03 3.26
CA SER A 60 -20.74 12.25 3.58
C SER A 60 -19.29 11.99 4.01
N ASP A 61 -18.87 10.74 4.23
CA ASP A 61 -17.55 10.42 4.76
C ASP A 61 -16.45 10.70 3.71
N LYS A 62 -15.67 11.77 3.94
CA LYS A 62 -14.45 12.06 3.18
C LYS A 62 -13.22 11.57 3.95
N LEU A 63 -12.75 10.36 3.64
CA LEU A 63 -11.67 9.70 4.38
C LEU A 63 -10.29 9.89 3.74
N SER A 64 -9.37 10.50 4.47
CA SER A 64 -7.93 10.50 4.16
C SER A 64 -7.33 9.08 4.23
N LYS A 65 -6.08 8.90 3.77
CA LYS A 65 -5.38 7.60 3.83
C LYS A 65 -5.31 7.06 5.27
N ILE A 66 -4.92 7.89 6.23
CA ILE A 66 -4.84 7.49 7.63
C ILE A 66 -6.22 7.18 8.22
N GLN A 67 -7.24 7.96 7.89
CA GLN A 67 -8.61 7.69 8.35
C GLN A 67 -9.16 6.39 7.76
N THR A 68 -8.84 6.09 6.50
CA THR A 68 -9.21 4.82 5.85
C THR A 68 -8.62 3.64 6.61
N LEU A 69 -7.32 3.68 6.95
CA LEU A 69 -6.67 2.62 7.72
C LEU A 69 -7.25 2.46 9.13
N LYS A 70 -7.44 3.58 9.85
CA LYS A 70 -8.05 3.56 11.19
C LYS A 70 -9.49 3.03 11.18
N LEU A 71 -10.26 3.34 10.15
CA LEU A 71 -11.63 2.85 10.02
C LEU A 71 -11.65 1.37 9.63
N ALA A 72 -10.73 0.93 8.76
CA ALA A 72 -10.57 -0.48 8.40
C ALA A 72 -10.26 -1.36 9.63
N ALA A 73 -9.28 -0.95 10.44
CA ALA A 73 -8.92 -1.68 11.66
C ALA A 73 -10.13 -1.83 12.61
N ARG A 74 -10.88 -0.74 12.82
CA ARG A 74 -12.10 -0.79 13.64
C ARG A 74 -13.19 -1.67 13.05
N TYR A 75 -13.32 -1.70 11.73
CA TYR A 75 -14.28 -2.59 11.09
C TYR A 75 -13.90 -4.06 11.30
N ILE A 76 -12.61 -4.40 11.25
CA ILE A 76 -12.12 -5.73 11.62
C ILE A 76 -12.46 -6.03 13.09
N ASP A 77 -12.16 -5.13 14.02
CA ASP A 77 -12.45 -5.32 15.45
C ASP A 77 -13.95 -5.55 15.70
N PHE A 78 -14.81 -4.78 15.02
CA PHE A 78 -16.25 -4.94 15.07
C PHE A 78 -16.68 -6.33 14.58
N LEU A 79 -16.19 -6.76 13.41
CA LEU A 79 -16.50 -8.08 12.88
C LEU A 79 -16.03 -9.20 13.82
N CYS A 80 -14.86 -9.05 14.44
CA CYS A 80 -14.38 -9.99 15.46
C CYS A 80 -15.33 -10.07 16.67
N GLN A 81 -15.84 -8.93 17.17
CA GLN A 81 -16.81 -8.92 18.27
C GLN A 81 -18.14 -9.58 17.90
N VAL A 82 -18.62 -9.33 16.67
CA VAL A 82 -19.86 -9.94 16.16
C VAL A 82 -19.71 -11.46 16.11
N LEU A 83 -18.58 -11.97 15.59
CA LEU A 83 -18.31 -13.40 15.53
C LEU A 83 -18.19 -14.04 16.92
N GLN A 84 -17.51 -13.38 17.87
CA GLN A 84 -17.39 -13.88 19.24
C GLN A 84 -18.73 -13.90 19.99
N SER A 85 -19.59 -12.90 19.75
CA SER A 85 -20.92 -12.85 20.36
C SER A 85 -21.81 -13.98 19.84
N ASP A 86 -21.72 -14.31 18.54
CA ASP A 86 -22.48 -15.42 17.94
C ASP A 86 -22.06 -16.79 18.52
N GLU A 87 -20.77 -16.98 18.83
CA GLU A 87 -20.29 -18.20 19.52
C GLU A 87 -20.83 -18.32 20.97
N LEU A 88 -20.98 -17.19 21.68
CA LEU A 88 -21.53 -17.16 23.05
C LEU A 88 -23.07 -17.29 23.06
N ASP A 89 -23.75 -16.76 22.05
CA ASP A 89 -25.20 -16.76 21.91
C ASP A 89 -25.79 -18.02 21.26
N ALA A 90 -24.94 -18.98 20.84
CA ALA A 90 -25.35 -20.34 20.47
C ALA A 90 -26.07 -21.09 21.63
N ARG A 91 -26.13 -20.51 22.83
CA ARG A 91 -26.93 -20.98 23.97
C ARG A 91 -28.19 -20.14 24.26
N GLY A 92 -28.54 -19.09 23.50
CA GLY A 92 -29.72 -18.30 23.85
C GLY A 92 -30.30 -17.26 22.87
N SER A 93 -29.59 -16.70 21.88
CA SER A 93 -30.18 -15.72 20.95
C SER A 93 -29.26 -15.41 19.76
N SER A 94 -29.30 -16.23 18.71
CA SER A 94 -28.51 -15.96 17.48
C SER A 94 -28.97 -14.65 16.81
N CYS A 95 -28.21 -13.58 17.00
CA CYS A 95 -28.35 -12.37 16.21
C CYS A 95 -27.69 -12.59 14.85
N ASN A 96 -28.45 -13.14 13.92
CA ASN A 96 -28.00 -13.48 12.57
C ASN A 96 -27.66 -12.22 11.74
N TYR A 97 -26.40 -11.76 11.79
CA TYR A 97 -25.87 -10.66 10.97
C TYR A 97 -25.47 -11.10 9.55
N VAL A 98 -26.24 -12.00 8.93
CA VAL A 98 -25.91 -12.60 7.62
C VAL A 98 -26.07 -11.67 6.42
N ALA A 99 -26.71 -10.49 6.57
CA ALA A 99 -26.88 -9.53 5.49
C ALA A 99 -25.90 -8.34 5.60
N HIS A 100 -25.24 -8.00 4.49
CA HIS A 100 -24.29 -6.88 4.40
C HIS A 100 -24.89 -5.54 4.87
N ASP A 101 -26.14 -5.25 4.54
CA ASP A 101 -26.82 -4.02 4.97
C ASP A 101 -27.07 -3.97 6.48
N ARG A 102 -27.33 -5.13 7.11
CA ARG A 102 -27.49 -5.24 8.57
C ARG A 102 -26.17 -4.99 9.28
N LEU A 103 -25.07 -5.56 8.77
CA LEU A 103 -23.72 -5.32 9.29
C LEU A 103 -23.28 -3.86 9.12
N SER A 104 -23.57 -3.26 7.97
CA SER A 104 -23.23 -1.85 7.68
C SER A 104 -23.97 -0.89 8.62
N TYR A 105 -25.26 -1.14 8.85
CA TYR A 105 -26.05 -0.38 9.82
C TYR A 105 -25.55 -0.59 11.25
N ALA A 106 -25.35 -1.85 11.66
CA ALA A 106 -24.85 -2.18 12.99
C ALA A 106 -23.47 -1.57 13.27
N PHE A 107 -22.55 -1.62 12.30
CA PHE A 107 -21.26 -0.95 12.39
C PHE A 107 -21.42 0.58 12.52
N SER A 108 -22.37 1.18 11.80
CA SER A 108 -22.64 2.62 11.91
C SER A 108 -23.13 3.00 13.30
N VAL A 109 -23.98 2.17 13.93
CA VAL A 109 -24.43 2.38 15.31
C VAL A 109 -23.28 2.14 16.30
N TRP A 110 -22.54 1.04 16.13
CA TRP A 110 -21.39 0.68 16.98
C TRP A 110 -20.32 1.77 16.96
N ARG A 111 -19.99 2.29 15.77
CA ARG A 111 -18.98 3.36 15.64
C ARG A 111 -19.46 4.68 16.20
N MET A 112 -20.77 4.94 16.25
CA MET A 112 -21.38 6.17 16.78
C MET A 112 -21.42 6.21 18.31
N GLY A 113 -21.37 5.04 18.96
CA GLY A 113 -21.35 4.87 20.42
C GLY A 113 -20.07 5.41 21.07
N GLY A 114 -20.00 6.74 21.24
CA GLY A 114 -19.18 7.42 22.26
C GLY A 114 -17.65 7.49 22.07
N ALA A 115 -16.99 6.54 21.42
CA ALA A 115 -15.52 6.46 21.44
C ALA A 115 -14.79 7.22 20.31
N TRP A 116 -15.53 7.75 19.32
CA TRP A 116 -14.94 8.31 18.09
C TRP A 116 -14.97 9.85 18.04
N SER A 117 -15.89 10.52 18.76
CA SER A 117 -16.05 11.98 18.69
C SER A 117 -14.97 12.77 19.44
N LEU A 118 -14.05 12.12 20.16
CA LEU A 118 -13.07 12.79 21.02
C LEU A 118 -11.68 13.06 20.40
N SER A 119 -11.51 13.00 19.08
CA SER A 119 -10.18 13.27 18.47
C SER A 119 -10.15 14.26 17.32
N THR A 120 -11.21 15.04 17.09
CA THR A 120 -11.19 16.15 16.12
C THR A 120 -11.32 17.54 16.74
N THR A 121 -11.22 17.68 18.06
CA THR A 121 -11.03 18.99 18.73
C THR A 121 -9.77 18.92 19.58
N SER A 122 -8.64 19.38 19.02
CA SER A 122 -7.86 20.49 19.60
C SER A 122 -6.60 20.75 18.77
N HIS A 123 -6.46 22.02 18.37
CA HIS A 123 -5.31 22.74 17.81
C HIS A 123 -4.74 22.34 16.43
#